data_AF-A0A3D1X6A8-F1
#
_entry.id   AF-A0A3D1X6A8-F1
#
_cell.length_a   1.000
_cell.length_b   1.000
_cell.length_c   1.000
_cell.angle_alpha   90.00
_cell.angle_beta   90.00
_cell.angle_gamma   90.00
#
_symmetry.space_group_name_H-M   'P 1'
#
loop_
_entity.id
_entity.type
_entity.pdbx_description
1 polymer ?
#
loop_
_entity_poly.entity_id
_entity_poly.type
_entity_poly.pdbx_seq_one_letter_code
_entity_poly.pdbx_strand_id
1 'polypeptide(L)'
;MHSCCLSGSGWVYWFSAGWCVFKTIWEGIMKQSKMRILCLLLTAVMLLSLTACGKDKKEENSNVMKFDDCELVYKSACIMDDFDGNDALVVTLDFTNTSSSNESYLWTLSETAIQNGEELEIATVYVSEDSFDTVIDSQFDDVAPGKTLEVKSAFVLKDMSKVEVTFEESFGSKSNKITIDPSTLSRGSASSTSNTGKNPTQTGSEMKDWWNGDWYGWWKMTECAGYYEGMDDSRWDICGVIDIKSDNTGTVTLWDEDYSKSNPMAEASVSLLDDGMGEHGTMISKSGRFTNIDLSQEDWVVNPVAMEVDDLICIDGYYENGEDEFYYEIYLRPWGLYWDELDANSRPAYYDSWYVPMIESGEYMPDSIG
;
A
#
# COMPACT_ATOMS: atom_id res chain seq x y z
N MET A 1 22.97 12.40 64.29
CA MET A 1 22.80 11.21 65.16
C MET A 1 22.12 10.12 64.32
N HIS A 2 22.45 8.84 64.57
CA HIS A 2 22.01 7.56 63.92
C HIS A 2 20.92 7.60 62.82
N SER A 3 21.04 6.98 61.63
CA SER A 3 21.77 5.79 61.11
C SER A 3 21.17 4.39 61.40
N CYS A 4 20.58 3.78 60.35
CA CYS A 4 20.65 2.38 59.89
C CYS A 4 20.02 2.35 58.46
N CYS A 5 20.62 1.86 57.37
CA CYS A 5 21.12 0.50 57.04
C CYS A 5 19.99 -0.56 57.07
N LEU A 6 19.75 -1.46 56.10
CA LEU A 6 20.29 -1.87 54.77
C LEU A 6 19.14 -2.68 54.07
N SER A 7 19.09 -3.07 52.78
CA SER A 7 19.87 -2.88 51.53
C SER A 7 19.08 -3.48 50.34
N GLY A 8 19.28 -3.02 49.09
CA GLY A 8 18.71 -3.70 47.91
C GLY A 8 19.06 -3.08 46.55
N SER A 9 19.65 -3.88 45.66
CA SER A 9 20.04 -3.48 44.30
C SER A 9 18.83 -3.28 43.39
N GLY A 10 18.64 -2.09 42.83
CA GLY A 10 17.59 -1.79 41.84
C GLY A 10 18.18 -1.58 40.45
N TRP A 11 18.33 -2.66 39.67
CA TRP A 11 18.55 -2.54 38.23
C TRP A 11 17.23 -2.15 37.56
N VAL A 12 17.27 -1.17 36.66
CA VAL A 12 16.13 -0.79 35.82
C VAL A 12 16.01 -1.84 34.71
N TYR A 13 15.02 -2.73 34.84
CA TYR A 13 14.67 -3.67 33.78
C TYR A 13 13.51 -3.11 32.96
N TRP A 14 13.82 -2.58 31.78
CA TRP A 14 12.92 -2.61 30.63
C TRP A 14 12.97 -4.03 30.07
N PHE A 15 11.87 -4.81 30.13
CA PHE A 15 11.62 -5.96 29.24
C PHE A 15 10.17 -6.50 29.41
N SER A 16 9.63 -7.05 28.32
CA SER A 16 8.54 -8.04 28.25
C SER A 16 7.07 -7.69 28.63
N ALA A 17 6.57 -6.50 28.25
CA ALA A 17 5.12 -6.26 28.25
C ALA A 17 4.37 -7.07 27.15
N GLY A 18 4.90 -7.14 25.93
CA GLY A 18 4.23 -7.78 24.78
C GLY A 18 4.01 -9.30 24.92
N TRP A 19 5.02 -10.03 25.41
CA TRP A 19 4.96 -11.50 25.54
C TRP A 19 3.83 -11.97 26.49
N CYS A 20 3.48 -11.17 27.50
CA CYS A 20 2.47 -11.53 28.48
C CYS A 20 1.03 -11.45 27.92
N VAL A 21 0.78 -10.50 27.01
CA VAL A 21 -0.52 -10.34 26.34
C VAL A 21 -0.79 -11.52 25.42
N PHE A 22 0.18 -11.89 24.56
CA PHE A 22 0.06 -13.00 23.62
C PHE A 22 -0.23 -14.33 24.32
N LYS A 23 0.47 -14.61 25.43
CA LYS A 23 0.25 -15.82 26.23
C LYS A 23 -1.13 -15.86 26.90
N THR A 24 -1.63 -14.72 27.37
CA THR A 24 -2.94 -14.63 28.03
C THR A 24 -4.09 -14.85 27.03
N ILE A 25 -3.95 -14.37 25.80
CA ILE A 25 -4.90 -14.62 24.71
C ILE A 25 -4.90 -16.11 24.33
N TRP A 26 -3.72 -16.72 24.17
CA TRP A 26 -3.58 -18.14 23.82
C TRP A 26 -4.15 -19.08 24.90
N GLU A 27 -3.89 -18.82 26.19
CA GLU A 27 -4.46 -19.58 27.31
C GLU A 27 -5.98 -19.34 27.49
N GLY A 28 -6.49 -18.19 27.07
CA GLY A 28 -7.92 -17.85 27.09
C GLY A 28 -8.74 -18.61 26.04
N ILE A 29 -8.25 -18.66 24.79
CA ILE A 29 -8.92 -19.30 23.65
C ILE A 29 -9.01 -20.82 23.84
N MET A 30 -7.96 -21.44 24.43
CA MET A 30 -7.92 -22.87 24.77
C MET A 30 -8.98 -23.33 25.80
N LYS A 31 -9.82 -22.43 26.33
CA LYS A 31 -10.78 -22.72 27.42
C LYS A 31 -12.23 -22.97 26.96
N GLN A 32 -12.55 -22.88 25.66
CA GLN A 32 -13.87 -23.25 25.12
C GLN A 32 -13.83 -24.17 23.88
N SER A 33 -13.36 -25.40 24.05
CA SER A 33 -14.09 -26.61 23.59
C SER A 33 -13.36 -27.89 24.07
N LYS A 34 -14.02 -29.06 23.99
CA LYS A 34 -13.61 -30.27 24.73
C LYS A 34 -13.05 -31.38 23.83
N MET A 35 -11.73 -31.59 23.80
CA MET A 35 -11.08 -32.91 23.69
C MET A 35 -9.54 -32.74 23.81
N ARG A 36 -8.90 -33.10 24.93
CA ARG A 36 -8.47 -34.46 25.36
C ARG A 36 -7.33 -35.08 24.52
N ILE A 37 -6.12 -35.03 25.08
CA ILE A 37 -5.06 -36.08 25.07
C ILE A 37 -4.47 -36.37 23.67
N LEU A 38 -3.18 -36.12 23.40
CA LEU A 38 -2.02 -36.77 24.05
C LEU A 38 -0.72 -35.96 23.85
N CYS A 39 0.14 -35.88 24.88
CA CYS A 39 1.52 -35.39 24.73
C CYS A 39 2.41 -36.44 24.02
N LEU A 40 3.52 -36.03 23.38
CA LEU A 40 4.90 -36.48 23.68
C LEU A 40 5.92 -36.21 22.55
N LEU A 41 7.08 -35.65 22.94
CA LEU A 41 8.42 -35.84 22.34
C LEU A 41 8.72 -35.28 20.93
N LEU A 42 9.01 -33.97 20.90
CA LEU A 42 9.91 -33.37 19.92
C LEU A 42 11.38 -33.54 20.40
N THR A 43 12.01 -34.67 20.06
CA THR A 43 13.48 -34.82 20.10
C THR A 43 13.97 -35.86 19.09
N ALA A 44 14.82 -35.40 18.16
CA ALA A 44 15.78 -36.17 17.35
C ALA A 44 15.25 -37.27 16.39
N VAL A 45 15.13 -36.90 15.10
CA VAL A 45 15.73 -37.68 14.01
C VAL A 45 16.44 -36.72 13.04
N MET A 46 17.78 -36.70 13.09
CA MET A 46 18.60 -36.20 11.99
C MET A 46 18.83 -37.34 10.98
N LEU A 47 18.79 -36.98 9.69
CA LEU A 47 19.52 -37.58 8.57
C LEU A 47 19.22 -39.03 8.10
N LEU A 48 19.39 -39.19 6.77
CA LEU A 48 19.33 -40.39 5.90
C LEU A 48 17.91 -40.67 5.35
N SER A 49 17.69 -40.67 4.02
CA SER A 49 18.49 -41.34 2.97
C SER A 49 18.38 -40.64 1.60
N LEU A 50 19.49 -40.22 0.98
CA LEU A 50 20.24 -40.95 -0.07
C LEU A 50 19.56 -41.08 -1.47
N THR A 51 20.02 -40.23 -2.38
CA THR A 51 20.29 -40.50 -3.82
C THR A 51 19.21 -41.18 -4.68
N ALA A 52 18.52 -40.36 -5.49
CA ALA A 52 18.01 -40.76 -6.80
C ALA A 52 18.76 -39.99 -7.91
N CYS A 53 19.77 -40.61 -8.51
CA CYS A 53 20.47 -40.03 -9.67
C CYS A 53 19.60 -40.24 -10.92
N GLY A 54 19.10 -39.15 -11.53
CA GLY A 54 17.87 -39.22 -12.35
C GLY A 54 17.74 -38.29 -13.55
N LYS A 55 18.85 -37.91 -14.20
CA LYS A 55 18.96 -37.00 -15.37
C LYS A 55 18.57 -35.55 -15.10
N ASP A 56 19.43 -34.64 -15.55
CA ASP A 56 19.16 -33.22 -15.68
C ASP A 56 17.99 -32.97 -16.65
N LYS A 57 16.78 -32.96 -16.10
CA LYS A 57 15.68 -32.22 -16.69
C LYS A 57 15.88 -30.77 -16.27
N LYS A 58 15.91 -29.85 -17.24
CA LYS A 58 15.64 -28.45 -16.93
C LYS A 58 14.30 -28.40 -16.20
N GLU A 59 14.32 -27.98 -14.94
CA GLU A 59 13.12 -27.58 -14.22
C GLU A 59 12.54 -26.40 -14.99
N GLU A 60 11.40 -26.61 -15.65
CA GLU A 60 10.59 -25.50 -16.15
C GLU A 60 9.94 -24.86 -14.94
N ASN A 61 10.42 -23.67 -14.55
CA ASN A 61 9.77 -22.83 -13.56
C ASN A 61 8.41 -22.39 -14.11
N SER A 62 7.41 -23.24 -13.96
CA SER A 62 6.01 -22.83 -13.94
C SER A 62 5.83 -21.95 -12.72
N ASN A 63 5.49 -20.68 -12.91
CA ASN A 63 5.09 -19.81 -11.80
C ASN A 63 3.83 -20.35 -11.10
N VAL A 64 3.06 -21.24 -11.74
CA VAL A 64 1.85 -21.86 -11.21
C VAL A 64 2.18 -23.18 -10.50
N MET A 65 1.75 -23.31 -9.25
CA MET A 65 1.87 -24.49 -8.39
C MET A 65 0.47 -24.95 -7.97
N LYS A 66 0.17 -26.25 -8.08
CA LYS A 66 -1.19 -26.78 -7.86
C LYS A 66 -1.24 -27.76 -6.69
N PHE A 67 -2.23 -27.56 -5.82
CA PHE A 67 -2.53 -28.37 -4.65
C PHE A 67 -3.90 -29.07 -4.83
N ASP A 68 -4.44 -29.75 -3.82
CA ASP A 68 -5.80 -30.32 -3.87
C ASP A 68 -6.87 -29.23 -3.68
N ASP A 69 -6.71 -28.37 -2.66
CA ASP A 69 -7.70 -27.34 -2.30
C ASP A 69 -7.32 -25.92 -2.72
N CYS A 70 -6.14 -25.69 -3.31
CA CYS A 70 -5.74 -24.39 -3.84
C CYS A 70 -4.78 -24.44 -5.05
N GLU A 71 -4.59 -23.29 -5.66
CA GLU A 71 -3.57 -23.00 -6.68
C GLU A 71 -2.79 -21.73 -6.28
N LEU A 72 -1.46 -21.81 -6.33
CA LEU A 72 -0.58 -20.66 -6.11
C LEU A 72 0.02 -20.19 -7.44
N VAL A 73 0.15 -18.87 -7.61
CA VAL A 73 0.95 -18.28 -8.68
C VAL A 73 2.01 -17.36 -8.10
N TYR A 74 3.29 -17.65 -8.35
CA TYR A 74 4.40 -16.76 -8.02
C TYR A 74 4.37 -15.51 -8.91
N LYS A 75 4.26 -14.34 -8.28
CA LYS A 75 4.17 -13.03 -8.93
C LYS A 75 5.53 -12.35 -8.98
N SER A 76 6.13 -12.12 -7.82
CA SER A 76 7.35 -11.34 -7.65
C SER A 76 8.01 -11.64 -6.31
N ALA A 77 9.22 -11.12 -6.12
CA ALA A 77 9.86 -11.03 -4.82
C ALA A 77 10.68 -9.73 -4.74
N CYS A 78 10.89 -9.23 -3.54
CA CYS A 78 11.75 -8.09 -3.25
C CYS A 78 12.56 -8.34 -1.97
N ILE A 79 13.53 -7.47 -1.71
CA ILE A 79 14.24 -7.41 -0.43
C ILE A 79 13.72 -6.22 0.37
N MET A 80 13.44 -6.41 1.65
CA MET A 80 12.97 -5.37 2.57
C MET A 80 13.73 -5.47 3.89
N ASP A 81 13.71 -4.42 4.72
CA ASP A 81 14.27 -4.51 6.07
C ASP A 81 13.24 -5.17 7.02
N ASP A 82 13.69 -6.12 7.85
CA ASP A 82 12.89 -6.64 8.96
C ASP A 82 12.95 -5.74 10.21
N PHE A 83 12.14 -6.05 11.22
CA PHE A 83 12.10 -5.32 12.50
C PHE A 83 13.45 -5.20 13.22
N ASP A 84 14.36 -6.17 13.05
CA ASP A 84 15.70 -6.17 13.65
C ASP A 84 16.75 -5.50 12.73
N GLY A 85 16.35 -5.02 11.54
CA GLY A 85 17.18 -4.33 10.56
C GLY A 85 18.01 -5.27 9.67
N ASN A 86 17.57 -6.53 9.49
CA ASN A 86 18.19 -7.47 8.56
C ASN A 86 17.48 -7.42 7.19
N ASP A 87 18.21 -7.78 6.13
CA ASP A 87 17.59 -8.04 4.83
C ASP A 87 16.61 -9.24 4.93
N ALA A 88 15.36 -9.02 4.56
CA ALA A 88 14.32 -10.03 4.45
C ALA A 88 13.88 -10.22 2.99
N LEU A 89 13.74 -11.48 2.58
CA LEU A 89 13.11 -11.84 1.32
C LEU A 89 11.60 -11.82 1.50
N VAL A 90 10.91 -10.95 0.77
CA VAL A 90 9.45 -10.92 0.69
C VAL A 90 9.02 -11.47 -0.67
N VAL A 91 8.14 -12.47 -0.65
CA VAL A 91 7.63 -13.22 -1.80
C VAL A 91 6.16 -12.91 -1.98
N THR A 92 5.72 -12.48 -3.17
CA THR A 92 4.31 -12.20 -3.49
C THR A 92 3.70 -13.31 -4.33
N LEU A 93 2.53 -13.78 -3.93
CA LEU A 93 1.82 -14.94 -4.48
C LEU A 93 0.33 -14.62 -4.69
N ASP A 94 -0.26 -15.04 -5.81
CA ASP A 94 -1.72 -15.16 -5.89
C ASP A 94 -2.13 -16.52 -5.30
N PHE A 95 -2.90 -16.53 -4.21
CA PHE A 95 -3.55 -17.72 -3.66
C PHE A 95 -4.99 -17.81 -4.16
N THR A 96 -5.29 -18.85 -4.93
CA THR A 96 -6.65 -19.14 -5.41
C THR A 96 -7.21 -20.34 -4.67
N ASN A 97 -8.31 -20.13 -3.92
CA ASN A 97 -9.04 -21.21 -3.27
C ASN A 97 -9.83 -22.01 -4.33
N THR A 98 -9.50 -23.29 -4.48
CA THR A 98 -10.19 -24.22 -5.40
C THR A 98 -11.05 -25.27 -4.66
N SER A 99 -11.15 -25.16 -3.34
CA SER A 99 -12.00 -25.96 -2.45
C SER A 99 -13.49 -25.58 -2.59
N SER A 100 -14.35 -26.26 -1.82
CA SER A 100 -15.79 -25.99 -1.73
C SER A 100 -16.21 -25.17 -0.50
N SER A 101 -15.26 -24.80 0.36
CA SER A 101 -15.42 -24.03 1.59
C SER A 101 -14.58 -22.75 1.55
N ASN A 102 -14.82 -21.81 2.48
CA ASN A 102 -13.85 -20.73 2.72
C ASN A 102 -12.57 -21.35 3.30
N GLU A 103 -11.41 -20.94 2.79
CA GLU A 103 -10.09 -21.35 3.28
C GLU A 103 -9.20 -20.10 3.37
N SER A 104 -8.26 -20.07 4.32
CA SER A 104 -7.17 -19.09 4.33
C SER A 104 -5.85 -19.73 3.90
N TYR A 105 -4.90 -18.93 3.44
CA TYR A 105 -3.57 -19.42 3.06
C TYR A 105 -2.89 -20.16 4.22
N LEU A 106 -2.85 -19.53 5.41
CA LEU A 106 -2.19 -20.03 6.62
C LEU A 106 -2.69 -21.42 7.07
N TRP A 107 -3.97 -21.73 6.86
CA TRP A 107 -4.53 -23.03 7.22
C TRP A 107 -4.42 -24.07 6.10
N THR A 108 -4.25 -23.64 4.85
CA THR A 108 -4.16 -24.53 3.67
C THR A 108 -2.76 -25.04 3.45
N LEU A 109 -1.75 -24.18 3.58
CA LEU A 109 -0.35 -24.47 3.23
C LEU A 109 0.61 -24.19 4.38
N SER A 110 1.71 -24.93 4.40
CA SER A 110 2.90 -24.64 5.21
C SER A 110 4.10 -24.35 4.32
N GLU A 111 4.92 -23.40 4.71
CA GLU A 111 6.10 -22.97 3.97
C GLU A 111 7.41 -23.36 4.66
N THR A 112 8.47 -23.55 3.88
CA THR A 112 9.84 -23.70 4.41
C THR A 112 10.82 -23.10 3.42
N ALA A 113 11.59 -22.09 3.86
CA ALA A 113 12.63 -21.45 3.07
C ALA A 113 14.02 -21.94 3.50
N ILE A 114 14.84 -22.39 2.55
CA ILE A 114 16.20 -22.89 2.79
C ILE A 114 17.21 -22.03 2.04
N GLN A 115 18.22 -21.53 2.75
CA GLN A 115 19.37 -20.81 2.18
C GLN A 115 20.67 -21.46 2.67
N ASN A 116 21.63 -21.68 1.78
CA ASN A 116 22.91 -22.33 2.10
C ASN A 116 22.82 -23.71 2.81
N GLY A 117 21.64 -24.35 2.83
CA GLY A 117 21.38 -25.61 3.55
C GLY A 117 20.89 -25.45 4.99
N GLU A 118 20.59 -24.22 5.42
CA GLU A 118 19.94 -23.89 6.69
C GLU A 118 18.54 -23.34 6.42
N GLU A 119 17.60 -23.60 7.34
CA GLU A 119 16.24 -23.06 7.29
C GLU A 119 16.23 -21.59 7.72
N LEU A 120 15.49 -20.75 7.00
CA LEU A 120 15.34 -19.33 7.31
C LEU A 120 14.24 -19.11 8.35
N GLU A 121 14.44 -18.11 9.20
CA GLU A 121 13.42 -17.66 10.15
C GLU A 121 12.39 -16.79 9.41
N ILE A 122 11.12 -16.88 9.83
CA ILE A 122 10.07 -15.98 9.32
C ILE A 122 10.41 -14.55 9.75
N ALA A 123 10.47 -13.62 8.79
CA ALA A 123 10.78 -12.23 9.06
C ALA A 123 9.54 -11.45 9.49
N THR A 124 9.65 -10.68 10.57
CA THR A 124 8.67 -9.65 10.92
C THR A 124 8.98 -8.41 10.09
N VAL A 125 8.34 -8.31 8.93
CA VAL A 125 8.40 -7.12 8.06
C VAL A 125 7.07 -6.39 8.19
N TYR A 126 7.08 -5.24 8.87
CA TYR A 126 5.89 -4.41 9.00
C TYR A 126 5.52 -3.76 7.66
N VAL A 127 4.23 -3.53 7.43
CA VAL A 127 3.74 -2.78 6.26
C VAL A 127 4.09 -1.28 6.38
N SER A 128 4.29 -0.78 7.59
CA SER A 128 4.84 0.56 7.89
C SER A 128 5.42 0.58 9.31
N GLU A 129 6.35 1.51 9.60
CA GLU A 129 7.00 1.59 10.93
C GLU A 129 6.03 1.91 12.09
N ASP A 130 4.87 2.48 11.78
CA ASP A 130 3.83 2.88 12.75
C ASP A 130 2.67 1.87 12.85
N SER A 131 2.66 0.80 12.06
CA SER A 131 1.69 -0.30 12.21
C SER A 131 2.31 -1.54 12.88
N PHE A 132 1.46 -2.31 13.56
CA PHE A 132 1.80 -3.69 13.96
C PHE A 132 1.47 -4.70 12.86
N ASP A 133 0.81 -4.26 11.78
CA ASP A 133 0.44 -5.11 10.66
C ASP A 133 1.70 -5.49 9.86
N THR A 134 1.81 -6.77 9.50
CA THR A 134 2.95 -7.30 8.76
C THR A 134 2.58 -7.63 7.32
N VAL A 135 3.58 -7.66 6.43
CA VAL A 135 3.33 -7.96 5.00
C VAL A 135 2.65 -9.32 4.78
N ILE A 136 2.75 -10.24 5.74
CA ILE A 136 2.16 -11.59 5.70
C ILE A 136 0.72 -11.65 6.26
N ASP A 137 0.13 -10.55 6.73
CA ASP A 137 -1.15 -10.58 7.44
C ASP A 137 -2.33 -11.05 6.57
N SER A 138 -2.29 -10.85 5.25
CA SER A 138 -3.33 -11.39 4.35
C SER A 138 -3.33 -12.93 4.27
N GLN A 139 -2.31 -13.62 4.82
CA GLN A 139 -2.36 -15.08 4.97
C GLN A 139 -3.47 -15.55 5.93
N PHE A 140 -3.95 -14.68 6.82
CA PHE A 140 -4.98 -14.99 7.81
C PHE A 140 -6.42 -14.87 7.27
N ASP A 141 -6.62 -14.22 6.12
CA ASP A 141 -7.95 -13.88 5.60
C ASP A 141 -8.70 -15.05 4.96
N ASP A 142 -10.01 -15.10 5.17
CA ASP A 142 -10.92 -16.09 4.58
C ASP A 142 -11.15 -15.82 3.08
N VAL A 143 -10.68 -16.72 2.22
CA VAL A 143 -10.90 -16.66 0.76
C VAL A 143 -12.05 -17.58 0.38
N ALA A 144 -13.08 -17.03 -0.27
CA ALA A 144 -14.25 -17.82 -0.70
C ALA A 144 -13.92 -18.76 -1.89
N PRO A 145 -14.68 -19.85 -2.09
CA PRO A 145 -14.50 -20.78 -3.21
C PRO A 145 -14.40 -20.09 -4.58
N GLY A 146 -13.34 -20.40 -5.33
CA GLY A 146 -13.08 -19.83 -6.66
C GLY A 146 -12.67 -18.36 -6.65
N LYS A 147 -12.25 -17.81 -5.49
CA LYS A 147 -11.65 -16.48 -5.37
C LYS A 147 -10.13 -16.57 -5.21
N THR A 148 -9.49 -15.48 -5.59
CA THR A 148 -8.05 -15.26 -5.51
C THR A 148 -7.78 -14.10 -4.58
N LEU A 149 -6.78 -14.24 -3.72
CA LEU A 149 -6.24 -13.21 -2.83
C LEU A 149 -4.73 -13.12 -3.07
N GLU A 150 -4.18 -11.90 -3.11
CA GLU A 150 -2.73 -11.73 -3.11
C GLU A 150 -2.21 -11.84 -1.67
N VAL A 151 -1.25 -12.73 -1.47
CA VAL A 151 -0.62 -13.00 -0.18
C VAL A 151 0.88 -12.86 -0.30
N LYS A 152 1.55 -12.57 0.82
CA LYS A 152 3.00 -12.52 0.90
C LYS A 152 3.54 -13.43 1.97
N SER A 153 4.81 -13.80 1.80
CA SER A 153 5.60 -14.59 2.74
C SER A 153 6.95 -13.92 2.95
N ALA A 154 7.49 -13.91 4.16
CA ALA A 154 8.68 -13.14 4.52
C ALA A 154 9.70 -13.98 5.30
N PHE A 155 10.97 -13.96 4.87
CA PHE A 155 12.05 -14.79 5.45
C PHE A 155 13.35 -13.99 5.64
N VAL A 156 13.99 -14.10 6.81
CA VAL A 156 15.23 -13.38 7.13
C VAL A 156 16.40 -13.97 6.34
N LEU A 157 17.04 -13.18 5.47
CA LEU A 157 18.18 -13.63 4.67
C LEU A 157 19.45 -13.71 5.52
N LYS A 158 20.28 -14.73 5.26
CA LYS A 158 21.64 -14.84 5.82
C LYS A 158 22.67 -14.13 4.92
N ASP A 159 22.45 -14.16 3.61
CA ASP A 159 23.23 -13.45 2.59
C ASP A 159 22.41 -13.30 1.28
N MET A 160 23.07 -12.89 0.18
CA MET A 160 22.44 -12.70 -1.14
C MET A 160 22.44 -13.98 -2.01
N SER A 161 22.73 -15.16 -1.45
CA SER A 161 22.68 -16.44 -2.16
C SER A 161 21.24 -16.92 -2.39
N LYS A 162 21.07 -17.92 -3.26
CA LYS A 162 19.75 -18.42 -3.64
C LYS A 162 19.00 -19.06 -2.47
N VAL A 163 17.69 -18.77 -2.41
CA VAL A 163 16.75 -19.36 -1.46
C VAL A 163 15.85 -20.34 -2.20
N GLU A 164 15.70 -21.55 -1.68
CA GLU A 164 14.70 -22.52 -2.11
C GLU A 164 13.49 -22.43 -1.16
N VAL A 165 12.34 -21.97 -1.66
CA VAL A 165 11.09 -21.89 -0.88
C VAL A 165 10.20 -23.06 -1.29
N THR A 166 9.82 -23.89 -0.32
CA THR A 166 8.97 -25.06 -0.49
C THR A 166 7.60 -24.79 0.14
N PHE A 167 6.54 -25.22 -0.54
CA PHE A 167 5.14 -25.08 -0.16
C PHE A 167 4.50 -26.46 -0.08
N GLU A 168 3.92 -26.82 1.07
CA GLU A 168 3.35 -28.14 1.34
C GLU A 168 1.91 -28.04 1.85
N GLU A 169 1.08 -29.04 1.55
CA GLU A 169 -0.32 -29.07 2.02
C GLU A 169 -0.40 -29.40 3.52
N SER A 170 -0.98 -28.50 4.33
CA SER A 170 -1.16 -28.68 5.77
C SER A 170 -1.95 -29.96 6.13
N PHE A 171 -2.81 -30.42 5.23
CA PHE A 171 -3.63 -31.63 5.40
C PHE A 171 -3.53 -32.62 4.22
N GLY A 172 -2.44 -32.56 3.45
CA GLY A 172 -2.28 -33.33 2.20
C GLY A 172 -0.92 -34.04 2.07
N SER A 173 -0.42 -34.11 0.84
CA SER A 173 0.86 -34.76 0.51
C SER A 173 1.58 -34.18 -0.71
N LYS A 174 1.00 -33.18 -1.38
CA LYS A 174 1.67 -32.45 -2.45
C LYS A 174 2.60 -31.40 -1.84
N SER A 175 3.71 -31.22 -2.54
CA SER A 175 4.76 -30.27 -2.23
C SER A 175 5.23 -29.67 -3.56
N ASN A 176 5.40 -28.36 -3.61
CA ASN A 176 5.96 -27.63 -4.74
C ASN A 176 7.06 -26.70 -4.23
N LYS A 177 7.97 -26.26 -5.11
CA LYS A 177 9.07 -25.38 -4.73
C LYS A 177 9.37 -24.33 -5.79
N ILE A 178 9.93 -23.21 -5.36
CA ILE A 178 10.54 -22.18 -6.20
C ILE A 178 11.97 -21.89 -5.74
N THR A 179 12.80 -21.37 -6.64
CA THR A 179 14.14 -20.89 -6.29
C THR A 179 14.27 -19.43 -6.66
N ILE A 180 14.54 -18.59 -5.67
CA ILE A 180 14.69 -17.14 -5.81
C ILE A 180 16.17 -16.78 -5.67
N ASP A 181 16.63 -15.77 -6.41
CA ASP A 181 18.00 -15.26 -6.36
C ASP A 181 17.98 -13.81 -5.83
N PRO A 182 18.16 -13.60 -4.51
CA PRO A 182 18.11 -12.27 -3.89
C PRO A 182 19.05 -11.27 -4.54
N SER A 183 20.20 -11.71 -5.06
CA SER A 183 21.16 -10.84 -5.76
C SER A 183 20.62 -10.14 -7.01
N THR A 184 19.46 -10.58 -7.51
CA THR A 184 18.78 -10.03 -8.70
C THR A 184 17.53 -9.20 -8.36
N LEU A 185 17.13 -9.12 -7.09
CA LEU A 185 15.91 -8.44 -6.66
C LEU A 185 16.15 -6.95 -6.40
N SER A 186 15.11 -6.14 -6.64
CA SER A 186 15.06 -4.77 -6.12
C SER A 186 14.82 -4.79 -4.61
N ARG A 187 15.39 -3.81 -3.89
CA ARG A 187 14.91 -3.48 -2.56
C ARG A 187 13.56 -2.76 -2.68
N GLY A 188 12.55 -3.25 -1.98
CA GLY A 188 11.24 -2.62 -1.86
C GLY A 188 11.16 -1.77 -0.60
N SER A 189 10.26 -0.78 -0.61
CA SER A 189 9.71 -0.22 0.63
C SER A 189 8.42 -0.97 0.98
N ALA A 190 7.91 -0.79 2.21
CA ALA A 190 6.81 -1.58 2.74
C ALA A 190 5.42 -1.27 2.16
N SER A 191 5.29 -0.15 1.45
CA SER A 191 4.15 0.14 0.60
C SER A 191 4.19 -0.66 -0.72
N SER A 192 3.47 -1.79 -0.77
CA SER A 192 2.98 -2.43 -2.03
C SER A 192 2.09 -3.65 -1.77
N THR A 193 1.02 -3.52 -0.99
CA THR A 193 -0.14 -4.43 -1.11
C THR A 193 -1.41 -3.59 -1.15
N SER A 194 -2.18 -3.71 -2.22
CA SER A 194 -3.54 -3.18 -2.29
C SER A 194 -4.42 -3.88 -1.26
N ASN A 195 -4.97 -3.15 -0.29
CA ASN A 195 -5.88 -3.73 0.70
C ASN A 195 -7.11 -2.85 0.91
N THR A 196 -8.28 -3.41 0.61
CA THR A 196 -9.58 -2.75 0.76
C THR A 196 -9.90 -2.46 2.22
N GLY A 197 -9.90 -1.18 2.60
CA GLY A 197 -10.81 -0.63 3.60
C GLY A 197 -10.49 -0.89 5.08
N LYS A 198 -9.44 -0.23 5.60
CA LYS A 198 -9.48 0.46 6.91
C LYS A 198 -8.23 1.32 7.17
N ASN A 199 -8.40 2.65 7.16
CA ASN A 199 -7.39 3.66 7.52
C ASN A 199 -6.48 3.27 8.72
N PRO A 200 -5.16 3.23 8.50
CA PRO A 200 -4.14 3.73 9.42
C PRO A 200 -3.61 5.09 8.92
N THR A 201 -3.11 5.93 9.82
CA THR A 201 -2.48 7.22 9.44
C THR A 201 -1.14 6.96 8.76
N GLN A 202 -0.92 7.45 7.52
CA GLN A 202 0.40 7.32 6.88
C GLN A 202 1.46 8.16 7.60
N THR A 203 2.71 7.71 7.55
CA THR A 203 3.84 8.58 7.91
C THR A 203 3.97 9.71 6.90
N GLY A 204 4.47 10.87 7.37
CA GLY A 204 4.66 12.06 6.54
C GLY A 204 5.70 11.94 5.41
N SER A 205 6.22 10.75 5.07
CA SER A 205 6.96 10.53 3.81
C SER A 205 6.03 9.92 2.76
N GLU A 206 5.42 8.78 3.08
CA GLU A 206 4.53 8.05 2.17
C GLU A 206 3.27 8.86 1.84
N MET A 207 2.78 9.65 2.81
CA MET A 207 1.72 10.62 2.59
C MET A 207 2.11 11.64 1.49
N LYS A 208 3.34 12.16 1.53
CA LYS A 208 3.84 13.12 0.51
C LYS A 208 4.03 12.45 -0.84
N ASP A 209 4.56 11.24 -0.86
CA ASP A 209 4.81 10.50 -2.09
C ASP A 209 3.52 10.17 -2.85
N TRP A 210 2.37 10.05 -2.16
CA TRP A 210 1.05 9.96 -2.78
C TRP A 210 0.56 11.31 -3.36
N TRP A 211 0.71 12.41 -2.62
CA TRP A 211 0.36 13.74 -3.15
C TRP A 211 1.25 14.15 -4.32
N ASN A 212 2.55 13.82 -4.26
CA ASN A 212 3.58 14.34 -5.15
C ASN A 212 3.51 13.73 -6.55
N GLY A 213 3.42 14.60 -7.56
CA GLY A 213 3.50 14.17 -8.95
C GLY A 213 2.68 15.02 -9.91
N ASP A 214 2.47 14.45 -11.10
CA ASP A 214 1.60 14.96 -12.15
C ASP A 214 0.16 14.43 -11.94
N TRP A 215 -0.83 15.29 -12.10
CA TRP A 215 -2.26 15.01 -11.88
C TRP A 215 -3.09 15.50 -13.07
N TYR A 216 -4.14 14.77 -13.44
CA TYR A 216 -5.09 15.16 -14.48
C TYR A 216 -6.53 14.92 -14.04
N GLY A 217 -7.46 15.72 -14.57
CA GLY A 217 -8.88 15.57 -14.33
C GLY A 217 -9.66 16.69 -14.99
N TRP A 218 -10.66 17.23 -14.30
CA TRP A 218 -11.54 18.27 -14.81
C TRP A 218 -12.06 19.17 -13.70
N TRP A 219 -12.47 20.39 -14.04
CA TRP A 219 -13.13 21.30 -13.11
C TRP A 219 -14.47 21.83 -13.64
N LYS A 220 -15.28 22.39 -12.74
CA LYS A 220 -16.55 23.06 -13.05
C LYS A 220 -16.75 24.32 -12.23
N MET A 221 -17.65 25.19 -12.71
CA MET A 221 -18.18 26.33 -11.97
C MET A 221 -19.69 26.23 -11.77
N THR A 222 -20.17 26.74 -10.63
CA THR A 222 -21.58 26.79 -10.23
C THR A 222 -21.84 28.04 -9.39
N GLU A 223 -23.10 28.45 -9.25
CA GLU A 223 -23.49 29.68 -8.53
C GLU A 223 -22.90 30.94 -9.19
N CYS A 224 -22.83 30.94 -10.52
CA CYS A 224 -22.13 31.97 -11.29
C CYS A 224 -22.89 33.30 -11.37
N ALA A 225 -22.20 34.40 -11.10
CA ALA A 225 -22.72 35.77 -11.20
C ALA A 225 -21.74 36.72 -11.90
N GLY A 226 -22.22 37.92 -12.23
CA GLY A 226 -21.47 38.93 -12.99
C GLY A 226 -21.16 38.48 -14.41
N TYR A 227 -19.91 38.60 -14.83
CA TYR A 227 -19.41 38.15 -16.14
C TYR A 227 -19.65 36.66 -16.40
N TYR A 228 -19.71 35.84 -15.36
CA TYR A 228 -19.89 34.39 -15.44
C TYR A 228 -21.38 33.97 -15.48
N GLU A 229 -22.34 34.91 -15.46
CA GLU A 229 -23.78 34.60 -15.58
C GLU A 229 -24.06 33.70 -16.80
N GLY A 230 -24.61 32.51 -16.55
CA GLY A 230 -24.93 31.52 -17.59
C GLY A 230 -23.80 30.56 -17.94
N MET A 231 -22.69 30.55 -17.19
CA MET A 231 -21.64 29.53 -17.27
C MET A 231 -21.80 28.39 -16.23
N ASP A 232 -22.87 28.38 -15.43
CA ASP A 232 -23.17 27.28 -14.50
C ASP A 232 -23.10 25.89 -15.17
N ASP A 233 -22.52 24.92 -14.46
CA ASP A 233 -22.25 23.55 -14.91
C ASP A 233 -21.30 23.44 -16.13
N SER A 234 -20.65 24.53 -16.55
CA SER A 234 -19.57 24.48 -17.54
C SER A 234 -18.35 23.76 -16.98
N ARG A 235 -17.62 23.05 -17.85
CA ARG A 235 -16.54 22.12 -17.49
C ARG A 235 -15.36 22.24 -18.45
N TRP A 236 -14.16 22.09 -17.89
CA TRP A 236 -12.90 22.09 -18.63
C TRP A 236 -11.96 21.02 -18.09
N ASP A 237 -11.11 20.48 -18.94
CA ASP A 237 -10.06 19.54 -18.56
C ASP A 237 -8.90 20.28 -17.89
N ILE A 238 -8.27 19.67 -16.89
CA ILE A 238 -7.23 20.34 -16.08
C ILE A 238 -6.08 19.40 -15.72
N CYS A 239 -4.87 19.92 -15.83
CA CYS A 239 -3.63 19.30 -15.41
C CYS A 239 -3.07 20.02 -14.18
N GLY A 240 -2.32 19.30 -13.36
CA GLY A 240 -1.73 19.85 -12.15
C GLY A 240 -0.43 19.18 -11.75
N VAL A 241 0.44 19.92 -11.05
CA VAL A 241 1.56 19.36 -10.29
C VAL A 241 1.40 19.69 -8.83
N ILE A 242 1.66 18.70 -7.99
CA ILE A 242 1.78 18.86 -6.55
C ILE A 242 3.21 18.50 -6.15
N ASP A 243 3.87 19.39 -5.41
CA ASP A 243 5.25 19.24 -4.90
C ASP A 243 5.30 19.65 -3.42
N ILE A 244 5.15 18.66 -2.53
CA ILE A 244 5.25 18.74 -1.07
C ILE A 244 6.65 18.32 -0.63
N LYS A 245 7.33 19.23 0.06
CA LYS A 245 8.70 19.06 0.57
C LYS A 245 8.71 18.32 1.90
N SER A 246 9.88 17.91 2.34
CA SER A 246 10.08 17.18 3.59
C SER A 246 9.54 17.88 4.85
N ASP A 247 9.37 19.21 4.83
CA ASP A 247 8.81 20.02 5.94
C ASP A 247 7.27 20.18 5.90
N ASN A 248 6.58 19.34 5.11
CA ASN A 248 5.13 19.39 4.86
C ASN A 248 4.65 20.63 4.10
N THR A 249 5.52 21.56 3.70
CA THR A 249 5.14 22.70 2.86
C THR A 249 5.33 22.38 1.38
N GLY A 250 4.50 22.94 0.52
CA GLY A 250 4.55 22.59 -0.90
C GLY A 250 3.90 23.60 -1.82
N THR A 251 3.81 23.23 -3.08
CA THR A 251 3.10 23.98 -4.12
C THR A 251 2.15 23.09 -4.89
N VAL A 252 0.95 23.61 -5.16
CA VAL A 252 -0.01 23.08 -6.12
C VAL A 252 -0.09 24.05 -7.30
N THR A 253 0.18 23.57 -8.51
CA THR A 253 0.19 24.36 -9.74
C THR A 253 -0.78 23.73 -10.72
N LEU A 254 -1.83 24.46 -11.12
CA LEU A 254 -2.91 23.93 -11.98
C LEU A 254 -3.07 24.75 -13.26
N TRP A 255 -3.31 24.10 -14.38
CA TRP A 255 -3.62 24.72 -15.68
C TRP A 255 -4.64 23.90 -16.45
N ASP A 256 -5.66 24.57 -16.98
CA ASP A 256 -6.63 23.97 -17.88
C ASP A 256 -6.27 24.23 -19.35
N GLU A 257 -7.22 23.99 -20.24
CA GLU A 257 -7.15 24.17 -21.70
C GLU A 257 -6.73 25.58 -22.16
N ASP A 258 -7.03 26.64 -21.38
CA ASP A 258 -6.69 28.03 -21.72
C ASP A 258 -5.34 28.50 -21.10
N TYR A 259 -4.73 27.67 -20.24
CA TYR A 259 -3.50 27.99 -19.50
C TYR A 259 -2.35 27.00 -19.84
N SER A 260 -1.18 27.18 -19.20
CA SER A 260 -0.07 26.22 -19.32
C SER A 260 0.70 26.11 -18.01
N LYS A 261 1.49 25.06 -17.81
CA LYS A 261 2.37 24.89 -16.64
C LYS A 261 3.26 26.11 -16.35
N SER A 262 3.66 26.82 -17.41
CA SER A 262 4.49 28.04 -17.33
C SER A 262 3.72 29.35 -17.08
N ASN A 263 2.39 29.34 -17.30
CA ASN A 263 1.46 30.42 -17.01
C ASN A 263 0.17 29.79 -16.45
N PRO A 264 0.20 29.27 -15.21
CA PRO A 264 -0.85 28.40 -14.70
C PRO A 264 -2.07 29.20 -14.25
N MET A 265 -3.25 28.58 -14.35
CA MET A 265 -4.52 29.14 -13.87
C MET A 265 -4.45 29.42 -12.36
N ALA A 266 -3.97 28.44 -11.59
CA ALA A 266 -3.83 28.54 -10.15
C ALA A 266 -2.43 28.12 -9.69
N GLU A 267 -1.95 28.77 -8.64
CA GLU A 267 -0.67 28.47 -8.01
C GLU A 267 -0.80 28.75 -6.51
N ALA A 268 -0.79 27.69 -5.70
CA ALA A 268 -0.98 27.76 -4.26
C ALA A 268 0.24 27.23 -3.53
N SER A 269 0.73 27.99 -2.56
CA SER A 269 1.55 27.50 -1.46
C SER A 269 0.63 26.77 -0.48
N VAL A 270 0.96 25.51 -0.18
CA VAL A 270 0.14 24.62 0.64
C VAL A 270 0.91 24.08 1.84
N SER A 271 0.20 23.49 2.80
CA SER A 271 0.78 22.62 3.79
C SER A 271 -0.06 21.37 3.98
N LEU A 272 0.61 20.25 4.17
CA LEU A 272 0.00 18.96 4.46
C LEU A 272 -0.06 18.75 5.98
N LEU A 273 -1.23 18.38 6.51
CA LEU A 273 -1.44 18.20 7.94
C LEU A 273 -1.10 16.77 8.38
N ASP A 274 -0.18 16.63 9.34
CA ASP A 274 0.18 15.34 9.95
C ASP A 274 -0.97 14.70 10.75
N ASP A 275 -1.94 15.51 11.20
CA ASP A 275 -3.18 15.09 11.87
C ASP A 275 -4.42 15.17 10.95
N GLY A 276 -4.19 15.13 9.63
CA GLY A 276 -5.23 15.14 8.62
C GLY A 276 -6.18 13.93 8.68
N MET A 277 -7.34 14.08 8.06
CA MET A 277 -8.36 13.03 8.03
C MET A 277 -8.04 11.99 6.95
N GLY A 278 -7.69 10.77 7.37
CA GLY A 278 -7.44 9.65 6.46
C GLY A 278 -5.97 9.30 6.27
N GLU A 279 -5.72 8.23 5.52
CA GLU A 279 -4.37 7.76 5.20
C GLU A 279 -3.53 8.84 4.51
N HIS A 280 -4.07 9.52 3.49
CA HIS A 280 -3.41 10.60 2.76
C HIS A 280 -3.44 11.97 3.48
N GLY A 281 -3.98 12.05 4.70
CA GLY A 281 -4.08 13.29 5.47
C GLY A 281 -4.93 14.39 4.81
N THR A 282 -4.57 15.65 5.01
CA THR A 282 -5.36 16.80 4.52
C THR A 282 -4.45 17.94 4.10
N MET A 283 -4.59 18.40 2.87
CA MET A 283 -3.82 19.51 2.31
C MET A 283 -4.60 20.81 2.47
N ILE A 284 -3.96 21.86 3.00
CA ILE A 284 -4.56 23.19 3.17
C ILE A 284 -3.77 24.26 2.42
N SER A 285 -4.46 25.24 1.83
CA SER A 285 -3.80 26.44 1.31
C SER A 285 -3.17 27.27 2.43
N LYS A 286 -2.10 27.98 2.10
CA LYS A 286 -1.45 28.99 2.97
C LYS A 286 -1.43 30.37 2.33
N SER A 287 -1.22 30.41 1.03
CA SER A 287 -1.24 31.62 0.21
C SER A 287 -1.22 31.21 -1.25
N GLY A 288 -1.67 32.05 -2.18
CA GLY A 288 -1.45 31.80 -3.60
C GLY A 288 -2.31 32.68 -4.47
N ARG A 289 -2.69 32.15 -5.63
CA ARG A 289 -3.70 32.73 -6.50
C ARG A 289 -4.54 31.65 -7.17
N PHE A 290 -5.81 31.97 -7.39
CA PHE A 290 -6.68 31.27 -8.31
C PHE A 290 -7.15 32.28 -9.35
N THR A 291 -6.82 32.06 -10.63
CA THR A 291 -6.99 33.02 -11.73
C THR A 291 -6.38 34.40 -11.42
N ASN A 292 -7.20 35.40 -11.07
CA ASN A 292 -6.83 36.78 -10.77
C ASN A 292 -7.13 37.21 -9.32
N ILE A 293 -7.55 36.29 -8.43
CA ILE A 293 -7.72 36.53 -6.99
C ILE A 293 -6.60 35.88 -6.18
N ASP A 294 -6.28 36.47 -5.03
CA ASP A 294 -5.34 35.90 -4.06
C ASP A 294 -6.03 34.78 -3.27
N LEU A 295 -5.33 33.65 -3.07
CA LEU A 295 -5.74 32.61 -2.12
C LEU A 295 -5.15 32.91 -0.74
N SER A 296 -5.99 32.82 0.29
CA SER A 296 -5.65 32.90 1.70
C SER A 296 -5.38 31.50 2.30
N GLN A 297 -5.04 31.46 3.59
CA GLN A 297 -4.95 30.22 4.35
C GLN A 297 -6.35 29.61 4.50
N GLU A 298 -6.46 28.28 4.30
CA GLU A 298 -7.70 27.49 4.41
C GLU A 298 -8.81 27.80 3.39
N ASP A 299 -8.54 28.64 2.38
CA ASP A 299 -9.42 28.78 1.20
C ASP A 299 -9.54 27.46 0.42
N TRP A 300 -8.50 26.62 0.43
CA TRP A 300 -8.59 25.20 0.04
C TRP A 300 -8.36 24.31 1.25
N VAL A 301 -9.24 23.33 1.46
CA VAL A 301 -9.11 22.26 2.46
C VAL A 301 -9.42 20.91 1.80
N VAL A 302 -8.38 20.28 1.26
CA VAL A 302 -8.47 19.11 0.38
C VAL A 302 -8.29 17.84 1.22
N ASN A 303 -9.35 17.02 1.28
CA ASN A 303 -9.39 15.77 2.03
C ASN A 303 -9.80 14.60 1.12
N PRO A 304 -8.89 13.69 0.75
CA PRO A 304 -9.19 12.55 -0.12
C PRO A 304 -10.29 11.62 0.43
N VAL A 305 -10.43 11.46 1.76
CA VAL A 305 -11.48 10.62 2.38
C VAL A 305 -12.90 11.16 2.19
N ALA A 306 -13.05 12.40 1.71
CA ALA A 306 -14.36 12.90 1.27
C ALA A 306 -14.84 12.26 -0.04
N MET A 307 -13.95 11.62 -0.82
CA MET A 307 -14.27 10.97 -2.09
C MET A 307 -14.69 9.51 -1.88
N GLU A 308 -15.63 9.04 -2.70
CA GLU A 308 -16.08 7.64 -2.73
C GLU A 308 -15.26 6.76 -3.70
N VAL A 309 -14.19 7.31 -4.28
CA VAL A 309 -13.35 6.71 -5.32
C VAL A 309 -11.89 6.90 -4.95
N ASP A 310 -11.11 5.81 -5.03
CA ASP A 310 -9.69 5.78 -4.68
C ASP A 310 -8.87 6.68 -5.63
N ASP A 311 -7.73 7.20 -5.16
CA ASP A 311 -6.85 8.08 -5.96
C ASP A 311 -7.56 9.28 -6.63
N LEU A 312 -8.61 9.83 -5.98
CA LEU A 312 -9.34 11.02 -6.39
C LEU A 312 -9.24 12.10 -5.30
N ILE A 313 -9.04 13.36 -5.72
CA ILE A 313 -9.14 14.54 -4.85
C ILE A 313 -10.12 15.55 -5.43
N CYS A 314 -10.77 16.31 -4.55
CA CYS A 314 -11.56 17.50 -4.89
C CYS A 314 -10.93 18.73 -4.25
N ILE A 315 -10.53 19.70 -5.06
CA ILE A 315 -10.15 21.04 -4.61
C ILE A 315 -11.30 21.98 -4.95
N ASP A 316 -11.96 22.51 -3.94
CA ASP A 316 -13.09 23.44 -4.09
C ASP A 316 -12.83 24.77 -3.38
N GLY A 317 -13.64 25.78 -3.73
CA GLY A 317 -13.56 27.10 -3.15
C GLY A 317 -14.48 28.11 -3.83
N TYR A 318 -14.46 29.34 -3.34
CA TYR A 318 -15.27 30.44 -3.87
C TYR A 318 -14.38 31.48 -4.58
N TYR A 319 -14.79 31.90 -5.77
CA TYR A 319 -14.24 33.04 -6.48
C TYR A 319 -15.16 34.25 -6.26
N GLU A 320 -14.59 35.38 -5.83
CA GLU A 320 -15.28 36.67 -5.71
C GLU A 320 -14.32 37.79 -6.16
N ASN A 321 -14.69 38.53 -7.21
CA ASN A 321 -13.94 39.69 -7.69
C ASN A 321 -14.87 40.82 -8.13
N GLY A 322 -15.42 41.54 -7.14
CA GLY A 322 -16.29 42.70 -7.39
C GLY A 322 -17.75 42.31 -7.56
N GLU A 323 -18.21 42.18 -8.81
CA GLU A 323 -19.54 41.66 -9.15
C GLU A 323 -19.46 40.27 -9.81
N ASP A 324 -18.24 39.79 -10.10
CA ASP A 324 -17.98 38.49 -10.73
C ASP A 324 -17.75 37.44 -9.63
N GLU A 325 -18.61 36.43 -9.55
CA GLU A 325 -18.60 35.41 -8.49
C GLU A 325 -18.87 34.00 -9.07
N PHE A 326 -18.30 32.95 -8.48
CA PHE A 326 -18.69 31.55 -8.68
C PHE A 326 -18.07 30.62 -7.62
N TYR A 327 -18.75 29.52 -7.28
CA TYR A 327 -18.14 28.37 -6.62
C TYR A 327 -17.50 27.46 -7.66
N TYR A 328 -16.33 26.87 -7.35
CA TYR A 328 -15.65 25.93 -8.23
C TYR A 328 -15.34 24.61 -7.53
N GLU A 329 -15.36 23.52 -8.29
CA GLU A 329 -14.92 22.19 -7.86
C GLU A 329 -13.95 21.63 -8.91
N ILE A 330 -12.76 21.21 -8.48
CA ILE A 330 -11.68 20.69 -9.32
C ILE A 330 -11.41 19.24 -8.90
N TYR A 331 -11.72 18.28 -9.76
CA TYR A 331 -11.50 16.85 -9.49
C TYR A 331 -10.25 16.37 -10.22
N LEU A 332 -9.32 15.75 -9.50
CA LEU A 332 -8.01 15.32 -10.02
C LEU A 332 -7.69 13.89 -9.60
N ARG A 333 -7.01 13.15 -10.48
CA ARG A 333 -6.37 11.86 -10.21
C ARG A 333 -4.89 11.89 -10.63
N PRO A 334 -4.02 11.03 -10.08
CA PRO A 334 -2.66 10.87 -10.57
C PRO A 334 -2.58 10.57 -12.06
N TRP A 335 -1.66 11.23 -12.78
CA TRP A 335 -1.41 11.00 -14.20
C TRP A 335 -0.99 9.55 -14.45
N GLY A 336 -1.59 8.92 -15.45
CA GLY A 336 -1.38 7.50 -15.77
C GLY A 336 -2.48 6.57 -15.26
N LEU A 337 -3.37 7.02 -14.36
CA LEU A 337 -4.54 6.24 -13.94
C LEU A 337 -5.70 6.38 -14.92
N TYR A 338 -6.42 5.28 -15.14
CA TYR A 338 -7.67 5.26 -15.92
C TYR A 338 -8.84 5.83 -15.10
N TRP A 339 -9.84 6.38 -15.79
CA TRP A 339 -11.09 6.87 -15.19
C TRP A 339 -12.25 5.87 -15.43
N ASP A 340 -11.92 4.60 -15.73
CA ASP A 340 -12.90 3.64 -16.26
C ASP A 340 -13.93 3.15 -15.24
N GLU A 341 -13.63 3.26 -13.95
CA GLU A 341 -14.57 2.96 -12.86
C GLU A 341 -15.65 4.05 -12.67
N LEU A 342 -15.40 5.26 -13.17
CA LEU A 342 -16.35 6.36 -13.16
C LEU A 342 -17.25 6.30 -14.40
N ASP A 343 -18.53 6.66 -14.22
CA ASP A 343 -19.47 6.86 -15.32
C ASP A 343 -18.90 7.82 -16.37
N ALA A 344 -19.17 7.58 -17.66
CA ALA A 344 -18.62 8.38 -18.76
C ALA A 344 -18.87 9.89 -18.63
N ASN A 345 -19.98 10.30 -18.00
CA ASN A 345 -20.29 11.72 -17.75
C ASN A 345 -19.43 12.34 -16.63
N SER A 346 -18.81 11.55 -15.77
CA SER A 346 -17.95 11.99 -14.66
C SER A 346 -16.46 12.04 -15.02
N ARG A 347 -16.12 11.74 -16.27
CA ARG A 347 -14.74 11.77 -16.79
C ARG A 347 -14.41 13.16 -17.38
N PRO A 348 -13.11 13.47 -17.56
CA PRO A 348 -12.64 14.58 -18.38
C PRO A 348 -13.18 14.49 -19.83
N ALA A 349 -13.39 15.64 -20.47
CA ALA A 349 -13.92 15.76 -21.83
C ALA A 349 -12.98 15.17 -22.89
N TYR A 350 -11.66 15.26 -22.70
CA TYR A 350 -10.65 14.68 -23.60
C TYR A 350 -10.12 13.32 -23.14
N TYR A 351 -10.75 12.67 -22.15
CA TYR A 351 -10.32 11.39 -21.60
C TYR A 351 -10.05 10.34 -22.69
N ASP A 352 -11.07 9.99 -23.49
CA ASP A 352 -10.96 8.95 -24.53
C ASP A 352 -10.16 9.42 -25.77
N SER A 353 -10.17 10.72 -26.07
CA SER A 353 -9.63 11.27 -27.32
C SER A 353 -8.16 11.69 -27.26
N TRP A 354 -7.63 11.94 -26.06
CA TRP A 354 -6.32 12.53 -25.83
C TRP A 354 -5.57 11.86 -24.69
N TYR A 355 -6.17 11.79 -23.50
CA TYR A 355 -5.49 11.29 -22.30
C TYR A 355 -5.18 9.79 -22.37
N VAL A 356 -6.15 8.95 -22.72
CA VAL A 356 -5.93 7.50 -22.86
C VAL A 356 -4.82 7.19 -23.88
N PRO A 357 -4.82 7.75 -25.11
CA PRO A 357 -3.69 7.61 -26.04
C PRO A 357 -2.32 8.04 -25.48
N MET A 358 -2.26 9.12 -24.69
CA MET A 358 -1.02 9.59 -24.06
C MET A 358 -0.47 8.59 -23.03
N ILE A 359 -1.32 8.09 -22.13
CA ILE A 359 -0.88 7.14 -21.10
C ILE A 359 -0.58 5.75 -21.68
N GLU A 360 -1.31 5.30 -22.70
CA GLU A 360 -1.01 4.04 -23.42
C GLU A 360 0.32 4.10 -24.18
N SER A 361 0.73 5.29 -24.65
CA SER A 361 2.03 5.49 -25.30
C SER A 361 3.18 5.74 -24.31
N GLY A 362 2.88 5.88 -23.01
CA GLY A 362 3.87 6.12 -21.96
C GLY A 362 4.43 7.53 -21.95
N GLU A 363 3.69 8.50 -22.48
CA GLU A 363 4.08 9.91 -22.50
C GLU A 363 3.92 10.57 -21.12
N TYR A 364 4.79 11.54 -20.84
CA TYR A 364 4.71 12.38 -19.63
C TYR A 364 3.58 13.41 -19.74
N MET A 365 3.10 13.92 -18.61
CA MET A 365 2.09 14.97 -18.61
C MET A 365 2.62 16.24 -19.32
N PRO A 366 1.91 16.76 -20.35
CA PRO A 366 2.38 17.91 -21.12
C PRO A 366 2.15 19.23 -20.40
N ASP A 367 2.92 20.26 -20.77
CA ASP A 367 2.80 21.61 -20.21
C ASP A 367 1.51 22.35 -20.63
N SER A 368 0.71 21.79 -21.54
CA SER A 368 -0.57 22.32 -22.02
C SER A 368 -1.47 21.19 -22.53
N ILE A 369 -2.78 21.33 -22.38
CA ILE A 369 -3.78 20.35 -22.84
C ILE A 369 -4.14 20.61 -24.32
N GLY A 370 -4.35 19.55 -25.11
CA GLY A 370 -4.71 19.61 -26.54
C GLY A 370 -3.59 19.23 -27.51
#